data_AF-A0A3M6W1I5-F1
#
_entry.id   AF-A0A3M6W1I5-F1
#
_cell.length_a   1.000
_cell.length_b   1.000
_cell.length_c   1.000
_cell.angle_alpha   90.00
_cell.angle_beta   90.00
_cell.angle_gamma   90.00
#
_symmetry.space_group_name_H-M   'P 1'
#
loop_
_entity.id
_entity.type
_entity.pdbx_description
1 polymer ?
#
loop_
_entity_poly.entity_id
_entity_poly.type
_entity_poly.pdbx_seq_one_letter_code
_entity_poly.pdbx_strand_id
1 'polypeptide(L)'
;SPNGKFVALYTDDGKVWVIGSDFQERYSEYNTRSKTPPKDLQWCGDNAVVLAWEDEVHLLGPNGAADNWEYNSFIHLLPDIDGIRVLSGEICEFIQKVSDPTFEVFRLGSTHPASVLLDAIDQLDKKSPKADDNVQMIRPHLDEAVDVCVRAAGQEYSIHWQKQLLKAASFGKSVLDLYNSDDFVDMTEALRVLNAVRFYEIGLPLSYEQYIRLTPERLVQRLVNRQEYLLALKISEYLRLPIDKIYVHWARQKVRSSSTDEDSICEEIVQKLNGTRGISFEEIARAAYDEGRGGLAAELLEHEPRAGKQVPLLLNIGEETIALDKAIESGDTDLVFYVLLNLKKKTQLSSFFRTINSRPVATAIVESSAMDQDKELLKDLYYQDDRRLDGSNLLLSEALDASDLGPSTDKLKMAAKLLRDSKEYAPQVTALEEAQKLLRFQEAFEKDLDDRFVGLSVNQTMSKLIRAGHAKRAQKVQSEFKVPEKTYWWTRLRALVSKRDWRELEDLSKVRKSPIGWEPFFNEIIGAGNTKVAALFIPKCTALTSAERTEMWVKCGMIAKAGEEALKAKNRDALEELRAQARR
;
A
#
# COMPACT_ATOMS: atom_id res chain seq x y z
N SER A 1 -24.54 -32.35 -27.95
CA SER A 1 -24.97 -31.00 -28.30
C SER A 1 -24.44 -30.02 -27.28
N PRO A 2 -24.19 -28.76 -27.67
CA PRO A 2 -23.76 -27.69 -26.76
C PRO A 2 -24.66 -27.52 -25.52
N ASN A 3 -25.98 -27.74 -25.64
CA ASN A 3 -26.92 -27.73 -24.51
C ASN A 3 -26.93 -28.97 -23.60
N GLY A 4 -26.10 -30.00 -23.88
CA GLY A 4 -25.98 -31.20 -23.05
C GLY A 4 -27.13 -32.21 -23.14
N LYS A 5 -28.13 -32.00 -24.01
CA LYS A 5 -29.29 -32.88 -24.14
C LYS A 5 -29.07 -34.09 -25.05
N PHE A 6 -28.20 -33.97 -26.06
CA PHE A 6 -28.04 -34.98 -27.10
C PHE A 6 -26.57 -35.39 -27.26
N VAL A 7 -26.35 -36.63 -27.69
CA VAL A 7 -25.03 -37.17 -28.06
C VAL A 7 -25.09 -37.64 -29.51
N ALA A 8 -24.06 -37.31 -30.28
CA ALA A 8 -23.91 -37.75 -31.67
C ALA A 8 -22.80 -38.79 -31.71
N LEU A 9 -23.09 -39.97 -32.27
CA LEU A 9 -22.17 -41.10 -32.33
C LEU A 9 -21.98 -41.52 -33.79
N TYR A 10 -20.73 -41.73 -34.20
CA TYR A 10 -20.40 -42.41 -35.44
C TYR A 10 -20.16 -43.89 -35.15
N THR A 11 -20.79 -44.76 -35.92
CA THR A 11 -20.76 -46.21 -35.75
C THR A 11 -19.89 -46.89 -36.79
N ASP A 12 -19.36 -48.08 -36.47
CA ASP A 12 -18.47 -48.84 -37.36
C ASP A 12 -19.15 -49.28 -38.66
N ASP A 13 -20.49 -49.37 -38.70
CA ASP A 13 -21.27 -49.67 -39.92
C ASP A 13 -21.57 -48.41 -40.78
N GLY A 14 -20.92 -47.28 -40.50
CA GLY A 14 -20.99 -46.06 -41.31
C GLY A 14 -22.25 -45.23 -41.06
N LYS A 15 -22.81 -45.31 -39.85
CA LYS A 15 -24.02 -44.55 -39.48
C LYS A 15 -23.76 -43.53 -38.39
N VAL A 16 -24.55 -42.47 -38.41
CA VAL A 16 -24.60 -41.46 -37.37
C VAL A 16 -25.87 -41.64 -36.56
N TRP A 17 -25.73 -41.77 -35.25
CA TRP A 17 -26.84 -41.80 -34.32
C TRP A 17 -26.88 -40.50 -33.51
N VAL A 18 -28.05 -39.89 -33.44
CA VAL A 18 -28.32 -38.85 -32.44
C VAL A 18 -29.21 -39.46 -31.36
N ILE A 19 -28.68 -39.52 -30.15
CA ILE A 19 -29.32 -40.14 -28.99
C ILE A 19 -29.47 -39.13 -27.84
N GLY A 20 -30.35 -39.42 -26.89
CA GLY A 20 -30.42 -38.69 -25.63
C GLY A 20 -29.11 -38.81 -24.83
N SER A 21 -28.79 -37.82 -24.01
CA SER A 21 -27.60 -37.85 -23.14
C SER A 21 -27.65 -38.93 -22.06
N ASP A 22 -28.83 -39.51 -21.81
CA ASP A 22 -29.04 -40.69 -20.97
C ASP A 22 -28.81 -42.02 -21.71
N PHE A 23 -28.50 -41.97 -23.01
CA PHE A 23 -28.32 -43.11 -23.90
C PHE A 23 -29.53 -44.05 -24.01
N GLN A 24 -30.73 -43.61 -23.61
CA GLN A 24 -31.92 -44.46 -23.61
C GLN A 24 -32.70 -44.38 -24.92
N GLU A 25 -32.86 -43.18 -25.45
CA GLU A 25 -33.68 -42.92 -26.63
C GLU A 25 -32.82 -42.53 -27.83
N ARG A 26 -33.13 -43.13 -28.98
CA ARG A 26 -32.50 -42.80 -30.26
C ARG A 26 -33.45 -41.95 -31.10
N TYR A 27 -33.06 -40.70 -31.31
CA TYR A 27 -33.86 -39.69 -32.00
C TYR A 27 -33.64 -39.65 -33.51
N SER A 28 -32.42 -39.92 -33.98
CA SER A 28 -32.09 -39.88 -35.40
C SER A 28 -31.06 -40.95 -35.77
N GLU A 29 -31.22 -41.55 -36.94
CA GLU A 29 -30.25 -42.45 -37.58
C GLU A 29 -30.06 -41.99 -39.02
N TYR A 30 -28.80 -41.79 -39.42
CA TYR A 30 -28.42 -41.47 -40.80
C TYR A 30 -27.31 -42.41 -41.25
N ASN A 31 -27.41 -42.95 -42.46
CA ASN A 31 -26.35 -43.76 -43.07
C ASN A 31 -25.55 -42.88 -44.02
N THR A 32 -24.27 -42.66 -43.74
CA THR A 32 -23.40 -41.79 -44.55
C THR A 32 -23.10 -42.38 -45.92
N ARG A 33 -23.33 -43.69 -46.09
CA ARG A 33 -22.98 -44.48 -47.28
C ARG A 33 -21.49 -44.38 -47.64
N SER A 34 -20.67 -43.86 -46.73
CA SER A 34 -19.22 -43.76 -46.89
C SER A 34 -18.55 -44.99 -46.29
N LYS A 35 -17.51 -45.47 -46.96
CA LYS A 35 -16.66 -46.57 -46.47
C LYS A 35 -15.58 -46.08 -45.53
N THR A 36 -15.31 -44.78 -45.52
CA THR A 36 -14.29 -44.14 -44.68
C THR A 36 -14.97 -43.34 -43.57
N PRO A 37 -14.47 -43.41 -42.33
CA PRO A 37 -14.99 -42.55 -41.26
C PRO A 37 -14.75 -41.08 -41.60
N PRO A 38 -15.64 -40.17 -41.16
CA PRO A 38 -15.43 -38.73 -41.32
C PRO A 38 -14.16 -38.30 -40.59
N LYS A 39 -13.48 -37.28 -41.11
CA LYS A 39 -12.35 -36.65 -40.45
C LYS A 39 -12.79 -35.88 -39.20
N ASP A 40 -13.96 -35.28 -39.25
CA ASP A 40 -14.52 -34.52 -38.13
C ASP A 40 -16.04 -34.71 -38.02
N LEU A 41 -16.55 -34.67 -36.79
CA LEU A 41 -17.96 -34.75 -36.46
C LEU A 41 -18.25 -33.72 -35.37
N GLN A 42 -18.97 -32.67 -35.73
CA GLN A 42 -19.21 -31.51 -34.88
C GLN A 42 -20.69 -31.15 -34.84
N TRP A 43 -21.09 -30.45 -33.78
CA TRP A 43 -22.44 -29.90 -33.70
C TRP A 43 -22.52 -28.55 -34.44
N CYS A 44 -23.63 -28.33 -35.15
CA CYS A 44 -24.00 -27.03 -35.71
C CYS A 44 -25.18 -26.48 -34.89
N GLY A 45 -24.85 -25.59 -33.95
CA GLY A 45 -25.76 -25.21 -32.87
C GLY A 45 -26.21 -26.44 -32.05
N ASP A 46 -27.47 -26.47 -31.64
CA ASP A 46 -28.01 -27.54 -30.80
C ASP A 46 -28.81 -28.62 -31.53
N ASN A 47 -29.13 -28.40 -32.80
CA ASN A 47 -30.18 -29.14 -33.50
C ASN A 47 -29.69 -29.90 -34.74
N ALA A 48 -28.42 -29.73 -35.13
CA ALA A 48 -27.84 -30.39 -36.29
C ALA A 48 -26.42 -30.88 -36.02
N VAL A 49 -26.02 -31.93 -36.72
CA VAL A 49 -24.69 -32.54 -36.65
C VAL A 49 -24.04 -32.43 -38.03
N VAL A 50 -22.79 -32.01 -38.08
CA VAL A 50 -22.03 -31.84 -39.31
C VAL A 50 -20.88 -32.84 -39.34
N LEU A 51 -20.77 -33.55 -40.45
CA LEU A 51 -19.68 -34.47 -40.74
C LEU A 51 -18.82 -33.86 -41.84
N ALA A 52 -17.51 -33.90 -41.68
CA ALA A 52 -16.57 -33.49 -42.72
C ALA A 52 -15.61 -34.61 -43.08
N TRP A 53 -15.45 -34.82 -44.39
CA TRP A 53 -14.34 -35.55 -44.99
C TRP A 53 -13.31 -34.55 -45.54
N GLU A 54 -12.53 -34.93 -46.54
CA GLU A 54 -11.51 -34.06 -47.14
C GLU A 54 -12.11 -32.87 -47.86
N ASP A 55 -13.14 -33.13 -48.65
CA ASP A 55 -13.76 -32.22 -49.61
C ASP A 55 -15.29 -32.29 -49.57
N GLU A 56 -15.87 -33.04 -48.63
CA GLU A 56 -17.31 -33.26 -48.53
C GLU A 56 -17.82 -32.97 -47.11
N VAL A 57 -18.94 -32.25 -47.00
CA VAL A 57 -19.66 -31.96 -45.75
C VAL A 57 -21.06 -32.54 -45.81
N HIS A 58 -21.47 -33.30 -44.80
CA HIS A 58 -22.87 -33.69 -44.60
C HIS A 58 -23.45 -32.95 -43.40
N LEU A 59 -24.49 -32.14 -43.62
CA LEU A 59 -25.29 -31.51 -42.57
C LEU A 59 -26.50 -32.40 -42.25
N LEU A 60 -26.53 -32.95 -41.05
CA LEU A 60 -27.61 -33.79 -40.55
C LEU A 60 -28.56 -32.99 -39.67
N GLY A 61 -29.80 -32.89 -40.11
CA GLY A 61 -30.90 -32.34 -39.34
C GLY A 61 -31.65 -33.41 -38.51
N PRO A 62 -32.70 -32.98 -37.80
CA PRO A 62 -33.59 -33.88 -37.08
C PRO A 62 -34.26 -34.91 -38.02
N ASN A 63 -34.63 -36.06 -37.47
CA ASN A 63 -35.38 -37.13 -38.16
C ASN A 63 -34.68 -37.71 -39.41
N GLY A 64 -33.35 -37.71 -39.44
CA GLY A 64 -32.55 -38.28 -40.53
C GLY A 64 -32.52 -37.44 -41.81
N ALA A 65 -33.00 -36.19 -41.77
CA ALA A 65 -32.81 -35.25 -42.87
C ALA A 65 -31.31 -34.95 -43.02
N ALA A 66 -30.82 -34.95 -44.26
CA ALA A 66 -29.42 -34.66 -44.55
C ALA A 66 -29.31 -33.83 -45.82
N ASP A 67 -28.33 -32.93 -45.82
CA ASP A 67 -27.93 -32.15 -47.00
C ASP A 67 -26.41 -32.24 -47.15
N ASN A 68 -25.93 -32.36 -48.39
CA ASN A 68 -24.53 -32.65 -48.67
C ASN A 68 -23.93 -31.55 -49.56
N TRP A 69 -22.72 -31.12 -49.22
CA TRP A 69 -21.96 -30.10 -49.96
C TRP A 69 -20.57 -30.59 -50.31
N GLU A 70 -20.13 -30.30 -51.53
CA GLU A 70 -18.80 -30.63 -52.05
C GLU A 70 -17.96 -29.36 -52.17
N TYR A 71 -16.67 -29.46 -51.87
CA TYR A 71 -15.69 -28.38 -51.82
C TYR A 71 -14.48 -28.69 -52.69
N ASN A 72 -13.87 -27.67 -53.31
CA ASN A 72 -12.72 -27.86 -54.20
C ASN A 72 -11.37 -27.99 -53.46
N SER A 73 -11.35 -27.97 -52.13
CA SER A 73 -10.14 -27.92 -51.31
C SER A 73 -10.39 -28.52 -49.93
N PHE A 74 -9.31 -28.84 -49.20
CA PHE A 74 -9.44 -29.35 -47.84
C PHE A 74 -10.22 -28.41 -46.94
N ILE A 75 -11.19 -28.98 -46.22
CA ILE A 75 -12.04 -28.25 -45.29
C ILE A 75 -11.69 -28.52 -43.83
N HIS A 76 -11.97 -27.54 -42.99
CA HIS A 76 -11.88 -27.62 -41.55
C HIS A 76 -13.17 -27.10 -40.92
N LEU A 77 -13.73 -27.87 -39.98
CA LEU A 77 -14.90 -27.47 -39.22
C LEU A 77 -14.46 -26.75 -37.95
N LEU A 78 -15.08 -25.60 -37.66
CA LEU A 78 -14.91 -24.88 -36.40
C LEU A 78 -16.30 -24.64 -35.78
N PRO A 79 -16.69 -25.41 -34.75
CA PRO A 79 -17.97 -25.22 -34.09
C PRO A 79 -18.01 -23.90 -33.33
N ASP A 80 -19.12 -23.17 -33.47
CA ASP A 80 -19.47 -21.99 -32.69
C ASP A 80 -20.77 -22.28 -31.89
N ILE A 81 -21.21 -21.34 -31.05
CA ILE A 81 -22.37 -21.55 -30.16
C ILE A 81 -23.70 -21.71 -30.89
N ASP A 82 -23.83 -21.10 -32.06
CA ASP A 82 -25.07 -20.93 -32.83
C ASP A 82 -24.99 -21.52 -34.24
N GLY A 83 -23.84 -22.10 -34.58
CA GLY A 83 -23.59 -22.66 -35.90
C GLY A 83 -22.20 -23.27 -36.01
N ILE A 84 -21.71 -23.39 -37.22
CA ILE A 84 -20.39 -23.94 -37.52
C ILE A 84 -19.76 -23.18 -38.68
N ARG A 85 -18.46 -22.92 -38.58
CA ARG A 85 -17.68 -22.36 -39.69
C ARG A 85 -17.03 -23.48 -40.47
N VAL A 86 -17.14 -23.39 -41.80
CA VAL A 86 -16.39 -24.24 -42.73
C VAL A 86 -15.30 -23.37 -43.33
N LEU A 87 -14.06 -23.71 -43.00
CA LEU A 87 -12.88 -23.03 -43.51
C LEU A 87 -12.22 -23.89 -44.57
N SER A 88 -11.86 -23.26 -45.69
CA SER A 88 -10.99 -23.82 -46.70
C SER A 88 -9.83 -22.87 -46.98
N GLY A 89 -8.94 -23.22 -47.92
CA GLY A 89 -7.88 -22.31 -48.36
C GLY A 89 -8.38 -21.02 -49.02
N GLU A 90 -9.64 -20.98 -49.46
CA GLU A 90 -10.21 -19.88 -50.25
C GLU A 90 -11.47 -19.26 -49.63
N ILE A 91 -12.24 -20.03 -48.85
CA ILE A 91 -13.54 -19.58 -48.32
C ILE A 91 -13.66 -19.79 -46.81
N CYS A 92 -14.47 -18.93 -46.20
CA CYS A 92 -14.93 -19.05 -44.81
C CYS A 92 -16.45 -18.91 -44.82
N GLU A 93 -17.16 -20.03 -44.73
CA GLU A 93 -18.61 -20.07 -44.69
C GLU A 93 -19.10 -20.26 -43.26
N PHE A 94 -20.27 -19.71 -42.94
CA PHE A 94 -20.93 -19.91 -41.66
C PHE A 94 -22.30 -20.55 -41.88
N ILE A 95 -22.46 -21.76 -41.37
CA ILE A 95 -23.70 -22.52 -41.45
C ILE A 95 -24.39 -22.41 -40.09
N GLN A 96 -25.64 -22.00 -40.10
CA GLN A 96 -26.47 -21.91 -38.90
C GLN A 96 -27.91 -22.26 -39.25
N LYS A 97 -28.69 -22.67 -38.23
CA LYS A 97 -30.14 -22.76 -38.37
C LYS A 97 -30.68 -21.34 -38.59
N VAL A 98 -31.57 -21.16 -39.57
CA VAL A 98 -32.33 -19.91 -39.70
C VAL A 98 -33.09 -19.66 -38.39
N SER A 99 -32.89 -18.49 -37.79
CA SER A 99 -33.51 -18.15 -36.51
C SER A 99 -35.04 -18.12 -36.62
N ASP A 100 -35.75 -18.48 -35.55
CA ASP A 100 -37.21 -18.48 -35.55
C ASP A 100 -37.79 -17.07 -35.82
N PRO A 101 -37.26 -15.96 -35.25
CA PRO A 101 -37.71 -14.60 -35.60
C PRO A 101 -37.52 -14.24 -37.08
N THR A 102 -36.37 -14.57 -37.67
CA THR A 102 -36.13 -14.36 -39.12
C THR A 102 -37.12 -15.17 -39.94
N PHE A 103 -37.36 -16.43 -39.56
CA PHE A 103 -38.29 -17.31 -40.24
C PHE A 103 -39.73 -16.78 -40.17
N GLU A 104 -40.20 -16.34 -39.01
CA GLU A 104 -41.54 -15.77 -38.83
C GLU A 104 -41.76 -14.52 -39.67
N VAL A 105 -40.74 -13.68 -39.83
CA VAL A 105 -40.85 -12.44 -40.61
C VAL A 105 -40.81 -12.70 -42.12
N PHE A 106 -39.85 -13.51 -42.59
CA PHE A 106 -39.54 -13.63 -44.01
C PHE A 106 -40.08 -14.86 -44.72
N ARG A 107 -40.64 -15.84 -43.99
CA ARG A 107 -41.23 -17.03 -44.63
C ARG A 107 -42.30 -16.60 -45.64
N LEU A 108 -42.23 -17.19 -46.83
CA LEU A 108 -43.25 -16.98 -47.87
C LEU A 108 -44.65 -17.35 -47.36
N GLY A 109 -45.58 -16.40 -47.47
CA GLY A 109 -46.94 -16.56 -46.97
C GLY A 109 -47.08 -16.51 -45.45
N SER A 110 -46.09 -15.95 -44.73
CA SER A 110 -46.21 -15.73 -43.29
C SER A 110 -47.40 -14.82 -42.97
N THR A 111 -48.23 -15.25 -42.03
CA THR A 111 -49.30 -14.45 -41.44
C THR A 111 -48.92 -13.94 -40.04
N HIS A 112 -47.64 -14.05 -39.67
CA HIS A 112 -47.15 -13.61 -38.37
C HIS A 112 -47.28 -12.08 -38.23
N PRO A 113 -47.69 -11.54 -37.07
CA PRO A 113 -47.81 -10.09 -36.85
C PRO A 113 -46.58 -9.28 -37.27
N ALA A 114 -45.38 -9.81 -37.03
CA ALA A 114 -44.11 -9.19 -37.42
C ALA A 114 -43.91 -9.09 -38.95
N SER A 115 -44.38 -10.08 -39.72
CA SER A 115 -44.34 -10.04 -41.18
C SER A 115 -45.31 -8.99 -41.73
N VAL A 116 -46.50 -8.90 -41.14
CA VAL A 116 -47.50 -7.87 -41.47
C VAL A 116 -46.98 -6.47 -41.13
N LEU A 117 -46.29 -6.30 -40.00
CA LEU A 117 -45.68 -5.03 -39.61
C LEU A 117 -44.58 -4.59 -40.59
N LEU A 118 -43.80 -5.54 -41.11
CA LEU A 118 -42.81 -5.25 -42.16
C LEU A 118 -43.48 -4.84 -43.49
N ASP A 119 -44.56 -5.52 -43.90
CA ASP A 119 -45.35 -5.09 -45.08
C ASP A 119 -45.99 -3.72 -44.86
N ALA A 120 -46.46 -3.41 -43.65
CA ALA A 120 -47.01 -2.09 -43.32
C ALA A 120 -45.99 -0.96 -43.57
N ILE A 121 -44.71 -1.18 -43.31
CA ILE A 121 -43.64 -0.23 -43.67
C ILE A 121 -43.46 -0.09 -45.17
N ASP A 122 -43.49 -1.19 -45.93
CA ASP A 122 -43.40 -1.12 -47.40
C ASP A 122 -44.61 -0.37 -47.99
N GLN A 123 -45.81 -0.60 -47.45
CA GLN A 123 -47.01 0.16 -47.81
C GLN A 123 -46.89 1.65 -47.42
N LEU A 124 -46.33 1.94 -46.26
CA LEU A 124 -46.11 3.31 -45.78
C LEU A 124 -45.13 4.06 -46.68
N ASP A 125 -44.04 3.41 -47.11
CA ASP A 125 -43.07 3.97 -48.04
C ASP A 125 -43.69 4.24 -49.42
N LYS A 126 -44.67 3.42 -49.83
CA LYS A 126 -45.52 3.64 -51.01
C LYS A 126 -46.63 4.66 -50.82
N LYS A 127 -46.75 5.27 -49.62
CA LYS A 127 -47.81 6.23 -49.23
C LYS A 127 -49.22 5.63 -49.37
N SER A 128 -49.35 4.33 -49.14
CA SER A 128 -50.61 3.60 -49.22
C SER A 128 -51.36 3.66 -47.87
N PRO A 129 -52.68 3.92 -47.84
CA PRO A 129 -53.46 3.91 -46.60
C PRO A 129 -53.53 2.51 -45.95
N LYS A 130 -53.23 1.45 -46.73
CA LYS A 130 -53.17 0.06 -46.25
C LYS A 130 -52.17 -0.16 -45.12
N ALA A 131 -51.20 0.74 -44.95
CA ALA A 131 -50.27 0.69 -43.83
C ALA A 131 -51.02 0.78 -42.48
N ASP A 132 -52.00 1.67 -42.36
CA ASP A 132 -52.80 1.80 -41.13
C ASP A 132 -53.74 0.59 -40.96
N ASP A 133 -54.38 0.13 -42.03
CA ASP A 133 -55.23 -1.07 -42.00
C ASP A 133 -54.46 -2.30 -41.48
N ASN A 134 -53.22 -2.50 -41.97
CA ASN A 134 -52.34 -3.59 -41.54
C ASN A 134 -51.98 -3.48 -40.07
N VAL A 135 -51.67 -2.27 -39.57
CA VAL A 135 -51.35 -2.05 -38.15
C VAL A 135 -52.56 -2.24 -37.25
N GLN A 136 -53.74 -1.74 -37.63
CA GLN A 136 -54.97 -1.95 -36.86
C GLN A 136 -55.33 -3.45 -36.80
N MET A 137 -55.08 -4.20 -37.86
CA MET A 137 -55.31 -5.66 -37.90
C MET A 137 -54.47 -6.40 -36.85
N ILE A 138 -53.20 -6.00 -36.66
CA ILE A 138 -52.27 -6.64 -35.72
C ILE A 138 -52.20 -5.96 -34.36
N ARG A 139 -52.99 -4.91 -34.12
CA ARG A 139 -52.96 -4.10 -32.89
C ARG A 139 -52.97 -4.91 -31.58
N PRO A 140 -53.70 -6.03 -31.45
CA PRO A 140 -53.67 -6.85 -30.24
C PRO A 140 -52.33 -7.54 -29.93
N HIS A 141 -51.47 -7.73 -30.94
CA HIS A 141 -50.19 -8.43 -30.87
C HIS A 141 -49.03 -7.57 -31.40
N LEU A 142 -49.21 -6.25 -31.37
CA LEU A 142 -48.25 -5.31 -31.96
C LEU A 142 -46.96 -5.22 -31.15
N ASP A 143 -47.05 -5.40 -29.84
CA ASP A 143 -45.90 -5.54 -28.93
C ASP A 143 -45.01 -6.72 -29.34
N GLU A 144 -45.60 -7.92 -29.51
CA GLU A 144 -44.89 -9.11 -29.98
C GLU A 144 -44.30 -8.90 -31.39
N ALA A 145 -45.05 -8.25 -32.29
CA ALA A 145 -44.58 -7.95 -33.64
C ALA A 145 -43.32 -7.08 -33.63
N VAL A 146 -43.29 -6.05 -32.77
CA VAL A 146 -42.14 -5.16 -32.60
C VAL A 146 -40.95 -5.96 -32.06
N ASP A 147 -41.13 -6.76 -31.01
CA ASP A 147 -40.06 -7.55 -30.40
C ASP A 147 -39.47 -8.59 -31.37
N VAL A 148 -40.31 -9.23 -32.19
CA VAL A 148 -39.85 -10.17 -33.22
C VAL A 148 -39.09 -9.44 -34.32
N CYS A 149 -39.54 -8.27 -34.78
CA CYS A 149 -38.79 -7.45 -35.73
C CYS A 149 -37.41 -7.02 -35.18
N VAL A 150 -37.34 -6.61 -33.90
CA VAL A 150 -36.07 -6.27 -33.23
C VAL A 150 -35.13 -7.47 -33.18
N ARG A 151 -35.63 -8.64 -32.72
CA ARG A 151 -34.83 -9.87 -32.66
C ARG A 151 -34.37 -10.34 -34.03
N ALA A 152 -35.26 -10.33 -35.04
CA ALA A 152 -34.91 -10.67 -36.41
C ALA A 152 -33.81 -9.76 -36.97
N ALA A 153 -33.84 -8.45 -36.66
CA ALA A 153 -32.80 -7.53 -37.08
C ALA A 153 -31.40 -7.94 -36.59
N GLY A 154 -31.28 -8.46 -35.37
CA GLY A 154 -30.01 -8.96 -34.82
C GLY A 154 -29.42 -10.15 -35.57
N GLN A 155 -30.29 -10.99 -36.15
CA GLN A 155 -29.92 -12.23 -36.83
C GLN A 155 -29.51 -11.99 -38.29
N GLU A 156 -29.96 -10.88 -38.88
CA GLU A 156 -29.62 -10.49 -40.24
C GLU A 156 -28.20 -9.92 -40.36
N TYR A 157 -27.53 -10.24 -41.47
CA TYR A 157 -26.22 -9.66 -41.83
C TYR A 157 -26.36 -8.50 -42.83
N SER A 158 -27.47 -8.43 -43.57
CA SER A 158 -27.71 -7.36 -44.52
C SER A 158 -28.12 -6.07 -43.80
N ILE A 159 -27.29 -5.03 -43.95
CA ILE A 159 -27.58 -3.69 -43.40
C ILE A 159 -28.93 -3.15 -43.90
N HIS A 160 -29.32 -3.52 -45.13
CA HIS A 160 -30.63 -3.14 -45.67
C HIS A 160 -31.77 -3.72 -44.83
N TRP A 161 -31.76 -5.03 -44.59
CA TRP A 161 -32.82 -5.71 -43.84
C TRP A 161 -32.82 -5.34 -42.36
N GLN A 162 -31.65 -5.21 -41.74
CA GLN A 162 -31.54 -4.69 -40.38
C GLN A 162 -32.25 -3.34 -40.22
N LYS A 163 -32.02 -2.41 -41.17
CA LYS A 163 -32.67 -1.09 -41.16
C LYS A 163 -34.18 -1.19 -41.39
N GLN A 164 -34.63 -2.04 -42.31
CA GLN A 164 -36.07 -2.21 -42.57
C GLN A 164 -36.80 -2.80 -41.36
N LEU A 165 -36.23 -3.81 -40.72
CA LEU A 165 -36.78 -4.44 -39.51
C LEU A 165 -36.82 -3.48 -38.33
N LEU A 166 -35.74 -2.71 -38.09
CA LEU A 166 -35.72 -1.67 -37.05
C LEU A 166 -36.69 -0.52 -37.36
N LYS A 167 -36.89 -0.19 -38.64
CA LYS A 167 -37.89 0.80 -39.05
C LYS A 167 -39.31 0.32 -38.78
N ALA A 168 -39.58 -0.96 -39.05
CA ALA A 168 -40.85 -1.61 -38.74
C ALA A 168 -41.12 -1.64 -37.23
N ALA A 169 -40.13 -2.04 -36.44
CA ALA A 169 -40.20 -1.98 -34.98
C ALA A 169 -40.43 -0.55 -34.45
N SER A 170 -39.70 0.44 -34.98
CA SER A 170 -39.87 1.85 -34.61
C SER A 170 -41.27 2.39 -34.91
N PHE A 171 -41.86 1.99 -36.04
CA PHE A 171 -43.23 2.35 -36.41
C PHE A 171 -44.29 1.65 -35.55
N GLY A 172 -44.14 0.35 -35.28
CA GLY A 172 -45.05 -0.34 -34.37
C GLY A 172 -45.02 0.25 -32.97
N LYS A 173 -43.82 0.58 -32.46
CA LYS A 173 -43.62 1.25 -31.18
C LYS A 173 -44.34 2.61 -31.10
N SER A 174 -44.38 3.40 -32.18
CA SER A 174 -45.02 4.72 -32.13
C SER A 174 -46.56 4.67 -32.04
N VAL A 175 -47.15 3.50 -32.28
CA VAL A 175 -48.59 3.25 -32.19
C VAL A 175 -49.01 2.66 -30.83
N LEU A 176 -48.06 2.09 -30.08
CA LEU A 176 -48.30 1.55 -28.75
C LEU A 176 -48.33 2.66 -27.68
N ASP A 177 -49.32 2.62 -26.78
CA ASP A 177 -49.44 3.60 -25.69
C ASP A 177 -48.35 3.42 -24.61
N LEU A 178 -47.93 2.17 -24.37
CA LEU A 178 -46.90 1.78 -23.41
C LEU A 178 -46.02 0.68 -24.01
N TYR A 179 -44.72 0.93 -24.16
CA TYR A 179 -43.75 -0.05 -24.66
C TYR A 179 -42.36 0.21 -24.06
N ASN A 180 -41.70 -0.84 -23.56
CA ASN A 180 -40.31 -0.72 -23.11
C ASN A 180 -39.36 -0.70 -24.31
N SER A 181 -38.57 0.36 -24.44
CA SER A 181 -37.69 0.57 -25.59
C SER A 181 -36.26 0.09 -25.39
N ASP A 182 -35.94 -0.46 -24.23
CA ASP A 182 -34.57 -0.86 -23.89
C ASP A 182 -34.02 -1.87 -24.91
N ASP A 183 -34.74 -2.96 -25.19
CA ASP A 183 -34.31 -3.99 -26.16
C ASP A 183 -34.10 -3.43 -27.58
N PHE A 184 -34.93 -2.46 -27.98
CA PHE A 184 -34.77 -1.76 -29.26
C PHE A 184 -33.46 -0.96 -29.29
N VAL A 185 -33.18 -0.21 -28.22
CA VAL A 185 -31.96 0.59 -28.10
C VAL A 185 -30.74 -0.34 -28.08
N ASP A 186 -30.73 -1.35 -27.22
CA ASP A 186 -29.64 -2.31 -27.09
C ASP A 186 -29.33 -3.03 -28.41
N MET A 187 -30.36 -3.43 -29.16
CA MET A 187 -30.20 -4.03 -30.48
C MET A 187 -29.58 -3.05 -31.48
N THR A 188 -30.02 -1.78 -31.49
CA THR A 188 -29.43 -0.77 -32.39
C THR A 188 -27.96 -0.50 -32.06
N GLU A 189 -27.59 -0.49 -30.77
CA GLU A 189 -26.21 -0.35 -30.31
C GLU A 189 -25.36 -1.55 -30.75
N ALA A 190 -25.85 -2.77 -30.50
CA ALA A 190 -25.18 -4.00 -30.88
C ALA A 190 -24.97 -4.10 -32.40
N LEU A 191 -26.00 -3.79 -33.20
CA LEU A 191 -25.92 -3.84 -34.66
C LEU A 191 -24.91 -2.83 -35.23
N ARG A 192 -24.80 -1.65 -34.63
CA ARG A 192 -23.80 -0.67 -35.04
C ARG A 192 -22.38 -1.20 -34.83
N VAL A 193 -22.13 -1.84 -33.69
CA VAL A 193 -20.84 -2.45 -33.37
C VAL A 193 -20.55 -3.66 -34.25
N LEU A 194 -21.52 -4.57 -34.40
CA LEU A 194 -21.45 -5.75 -35.26
C LEU A 194 -21.12 -5.37 -36.71
N ASN A 195 -21.84 -4.40 -37.28
CA ASN A 195 -21.59 -3.96 -38.65
C ASN A 195 -20.19 -3.36 -38.83
N ALA A 196 -19.68 -2.64 -37.82
CA ALA A 196 -18.33 -2.09 -37.86
C ALA A 196 -17.25 -3.19 -37.84
N VAL A 197 -17.41 -4.22 -36.99
CA VAL A 197 -16.40 -5.30 -36.89
C VAL A 197 -16.53 -6.35 -37.99
N ARG A 198 -17.72 -6.51 -38.58
CA ARG A 198 -17.98 -7.35 -39.76
C ARG A 198 -17.42 -6.77 -41.06
N PHE A 199 -17.12 -5.47 -41.09
CA PHE A 199 -16.56 -4.81 -42.27
C PHE A 199 -15.27 -5.51 -42.73
N TYR A 200 -15.09 -5.64 -44.05
CA TYR A 200 -14.06 -6.53 -44.61
C TYR A 200 -12.62 -6.17 -44.20
N GLU A 201 -12.33 -4.90 -43.91
CA GLU A 201 -11.01 -4.47 -43.43
C GLU A 201 -10.72 -4.95 -42.01
N ILE A 202 -11.76 -5.08 -41.18
CA ILE A 202 -11.64 -5.58 -39.80
C ILE A 202 -11.71 -7.11 -39.76
N GLY A 203 -12.66 -7.68 -40.51
CA GLY A 203 -12.75 -9.11 -40.77
C GLY A 203 -13.18 -9.97 -39.57
N LEU A 204 -14.06 -9.48 -38.70
CA LEU A 204 -14.63 -10.24 -37.59
C LEU A 204 -16.12 -10.53 -37.85
N PRO A 205 -16.46 -11.60 -38.60
CA PRO A 205 -17.84 -11.95 -38.92
C PRO A 205 -18.50 -12.64 -37.72
N LEU A 206 -18.86 -11.87 -36.69
CA LEU A 206 -19.55 -12.34 -35.50
C LEU A 206 -21.07 -12.36 -35.73
N SER A 207 -21.75 -13.38 -35.24
CA SER A 207 -23.21 -13.33 -35.08
C SER A 207 -23.60 -12.49 -33.86
N TYR A 208 -24.90 -12.19 -33.71
CA TYR A 208 -25.40 -11.50 -32.52
C TYR A 208 -25.20 -12.34 -31.25
N GLU A 209 -25.50 -13.64 -31.29
CA GLU A 209 -25.30 -14.55 -30.15
C GLU A 209 -23.82 -14.60 -29.74
N GLN A 210 -22.92 -14.68 -30.71
CA GLN A 210 -21.47 -14.68 -30.46
C GLN A 210 -21.03 -13.37 -29.83
N TYR A 211 -21.58 -12.23 -30.24
CA TYR A 211 -21.28 -10.92 -29.66
C TYR A 211 -21.73 -10.83 -28.20
N ILE A 212 -22.97 -11.26 -27.91
CA ILE A 212 -23.50 -11.28 -26.54
C ILE A 212 -22.65 -12.20 -25.65
N ARG A 213 -22.31 -13.40 -26.15
CA ARG A 213 -21.51 -14.37 -25.39
C ARG A 213 -20.07 -13.92 -25.17
N LEU A 214 -19.47 -13.28 -26.18
CA LEU A 214 -18.11 -12.74 -26.11
C LEU A 214 -18.03 -11.57 -25.14
N THR A 215 -19.08 -10.76 -25.08
CA THR A 215 -19.19 -9.45 -24.46
C THR A 215 -18.43 -8.33 -25.19
N PRO A 216 -18.91 -7.08 -25.12
CA PRO A 216 -18.27 -5.95 -25.77
C PRO A 216 -16.83 -5.70 -25.31
N GLU A 217 -16.52 -5.91 -24.03
CA GLU A 217 -15.19 -5.69 -23.45
C GLU A 217 -14.15 -6.64 -24.05
N ARG A 218 -14.53 -7.91 -24.26
CA ARG A 218 -13.63 -8.89 -24.89
C ARG A 218 -13.51 -8.66 -26.38
N LEU A 219 -14.56 -8.15 -27.04
CA LEU A 219 -14.47 -7.71 -28.42
C LEU A 219 -13.44 -6.57 -28.57
N VAL A 220 -13.52 -5.54 -27.72
CA VAL A 220 -12.54 -4.46 -27.66
C VAL A 220 -11.13 -5.02 -27.44
N GLN A 221 -10.96 -5.96 -26.51
CA GLN A 221 -9.65 -6.61 -26.30
C GLN A 221 -9.14 -7.33 -27.57
N ARG A 222 -10.00 -8.02 -28.32
CA ARG A 222 -9.62 -8.66 -29.59
C ARG A 222 -9.19 -7.64 -30.65
N LEU A 223 -9.90 -6.51 -30.74
CA LEU A 223 -9.53 -5.41 -31.64
C LEU A 223 -8.17 -4.80 -31.27
N VAL A 224 -7.94 -4.57 -29.97
CA VAL A 224 -6.66 -4.09 -29.43
C VAL A 224 -5.52 -5.05 -29.75
N ASN A 225 -5.71 -6.36 -29.58
CA ASN A 225 -4.71 -7.37 -29.92
C ASN A 225 -4.40 -7.41 -31.44
N ARG A 226 -5.37 -7.02 -32.28
CA ARG A 226 -5.20 -6.86 -33.74
C ARG A 226 -4.66 -5.48 -34.14
N GLN A 227 -4.35 -4.61 -33.16
CA GLN A 227 -3.88 -3.23 -33.36
C GLN A 227 -4.91 -2.29 -34.01
N GLU A 228 -6.19 -2.64 -33.96
CA GLU A 228 -7.31 -1.81 -34.44
C GLU A 228 -7.72 -0.75 -33.40
N TYR A 229 -6.76 0.07 -32.97
CA TYR A 229 -6.91 0.99 -31.84
C TYR A 229 -8.00 2.05 -32.06
N LEU A 230 -8.08 2.62 -33.26
CA LEU A 230 -9.07 3.67 -33.55
C LEU A 230 -10.50 3.12 -33.45
N LEU A 231 -10.74 1.92 -33.98
CA LEU A 231 -12.05 1.28 -33.89
C LEU A 231 -12.37 0.87 -32.45
N ALA A 232 -11.40 0.30 -31.73
CA ALA A 232 -11.54 -0.06 -30.32
C ALA A 232 -11.92 1.16 -29.45
N LEU A 233 -11.29 2.32 -29.68
CA LEU A 233 -11.61 3.57 -29.00
C LEU A 233 -13.04 4.02 -29.33
N LYS A 234 -13.40 4.10 -30.61
CA LYS A 234 -14.75 4.52 -31.04
C LYS A 234 -15.86 3.64 -30.47
N ILE A 235 -15.65 2.32 -30.44
CA ILE A 235 -16.61 1.37 -29.86
C ILE A 235 -16.68 1.56 -28.34
N SER A 236 -15.54 1.72 -27.67
CA SER A 236 -15.51 1.91 -26.21
C SER A 236 -16.15 3.23 -25.78
N GLU A 237 -15.90 4.33 -26.49
CA GLU A 237 -16.57 5.61 -26.25
C GLU A 237 -18.07 5.52 -26.49
N TYR A 238 -18.49 4.85 -27.57
CA TYR A 238 -19.90 4.65 -27.91
C TYR A 238 -20.63 3.87 -26.81
N LEU A 239 -20.05 2.76 -26.36
CA LEU A 239 -20.62 1.89 -25.32
C LEU A 239 -20.25 2.33 -23.89
N ARG A 240 -19.54 3.45 -23.73
CA ARG A 240 -19.07 3.99 -22.44
C ARG A 240 -18.20 3.00 -21.62
N LEU A 241 -17.38 2.21 -22.32
CA LEU A 241 -16.42 1.29 -21.73
C LEU A 241 -15.09 1.98 -21.38
N PRO A 242 -14.31 1.44 -20.43
CA PRO A 242 -12.99 1.98 -20.10
C PRO A 242 -12.01 1.94 -21.29
N ILE A 243 -11.33 3.06 -21.53
CA ILE A 243 -10.38 3.24 -22.63
C ILE A 243 -8.90 3.16 -22.19
N ASP A 244 -8.65 3.15 -20.88
CA ASP A 244 -7.32 3.11 -20.26
C ASP A 244 -6.47 1.94 -20.78
N LYS A 245 -7.05 0.74 -20.86
CA LYS A 245 -6.36 -0.46 -21.34
C LYS A 245 -5.99 -0.38 -22.82
N ILE A 246 -6.78 0.33 -23.62
CA ILE A 246 -6.49 0.52 -25.06
C ILE A 246 -5.24 1.37 -25.21
N TYR A 247 -5.17 2.47 -24.47
CA TYR A 247 -4.02 3.37 -24.48
C TYR A 247 -2.75 2.70 -23.94
N VAL A 248 -2.84 1.96 -22.83
CA VAL A 248 -1.70 1.22 -22.28
C VAL A 248 -1.19 0.19 -23.29
N HIS A 249 -2.08 -0.57 -23.92
CA HIS A 249 -1.67 -1.54 -24.94
C HIS A 249 -1.05 -0.87 -26.16
N TRP A 250 -1.63 0.24 -26.64
CA TRP A 250 -1.06 1.03 -27.73
C TRP A 250 0.35 1.52 -27.39
N ALA A 251 0.55 2.09 -26.20
CA ALA A 251 1.85 2.60 -25.77
C ALA A 251 2.88 1.47 -25.67
N ARG A 252 2.51 0.31 -25.11
CA ARG A 252 3.37 -0.89 -25.10
C ARG A 252 3.74 -1.34 -26.51
N GLN A 253 2.77 -1.38 -27.43
CA GLN A 253 3.04 -1.75 -28.81
C GLN A 253 3.97 -0.73 -29.49
N LYS A 254 3.78 0.57 -29.24
CA LYS A 254 4.63 1.65 -29.75
C LYS A 254 6.08 1.50 -29.29
N VAL A 255 6.30 1.20 -28.00
CA VAL A 255 7.63 0.93 -27.44
C VAL A 255 8.30 -0.27 -28.14
N ARG A 256 7.55 -1.34 -28.38
CA ARG A 256 8.07 -2.58 -29.00
C ARG A 256 8.36 -2.43 -30.49
N SER A 257 7.53 -1.71 -31.22
CA SER A 257 7.64 -1.64 -32.68
C SER A 257 8.44 -0.46 -33.20
N SER A 258 8.65 0.60 -32.41
CA SER A 258 9.29 1.82 -32.91
C SER A 258 10.82 1.69 -32.95
N SER A 259 11.42 2.05 -34.09
CA SER A 259 12.87 2.17 -34.25
C SER A 259 13.38 3.60 -34.08
N THR A 260 12.52 4.53 -33.67
CA THR A 260 12.88 5.93 -33.39
C THR A 260 13.70 6.04 -32.10
N ASP A 261 14.28 7.21 -31.88
CA ASP A 261 14.93 7.59 -30.64
C ASP A 261 13.99 7.47 -29.43
N GLU A 262 14.56 7.18 -28.27
CA GLU A 262 13.82 6.93 -27.02
C GLU A 262 13.06 8.18 -26.55
N ASP A 263 13.69 9.35 -26.62
CA ASP A 263 13.11 10.64 -26.21
C ASP A 263 11.82 10.96 -26.99
N SER A 264 11.84 10.84 -28.33
CA SER A 264 10.64 11.04 -29.16
C SER A 264 9.53 10.03 -28.87
N ILE A 265 9.88 8.79 -28.52
CA ILE A 265 8.89 7.78 -28.11
C ILE A 265 8.24 8.19 -26.79
N CYS A 266 9.04 8.64 -25.82
CA CYS A 266 8.54 9.13 -24.53
C CYS A 266 7.60 10.31 -24.73
N GLU A 267 8.01 11.33 -25.49
CA GLU A 267 7.22 12.52 -25.77
C GLU A 267 5.87 12.19 -26.43
N GLU A 268 5.85 11.33 -27.45
CA GLU A 268 4.59 10.95 -28.12
C GLU A 268 3.65 10.20 -27.18
N ILE A 269 4.19 9.29 -26.36
CA ILE A 269 3.41 8.53 -25.37
C ILE A 269 2.84 9.49 -24.33
N VAL A 270 3.68 10.32 -23.70
CA VAL A 270 3.25 11.27 -22.67
C VAL A 270 2.24 12.26 -23.23
N GLN A 271 2.46 12.80 -24.43
CA GLN A 271 1.54 13.73 -25.08
C GLN A 271 0.16 13.11 -25.31
N LYS A 272 0.09 11.85 -25.77
CA LYS A 272 -1.20 11.18 -26.02
C LYS A 272 -1.90 10.70 -24.75
N LEU A 273 -1.15 10.33 -23.71
CA LEU A 273 -1.70 9.89 -22.44
C LEU A 273 -2.06 11.08 -21.52
N ASN A 274 -1.56 12.27 -21.82
CA ASN A 274 -1.86 13.45 -21.02
C ASN A 274 -3.37 13.75 -20.98
N GLY A 275 -3.90 13.98 -19.78
CA GLY A 275 -5.33 14.25 -19.55
C GLY A 275 -6.22 13.01 -19.46
N THR A 276 -5.70 11.80 -19.74
CA THR A 276 -6.46 10.56 -19.54
C THR A 276 -6.30 10.06 -18.10
N ARG A 277 -7.42 9.66 -17.48
CA ARG A 277 -7.44 9.21 -16.08
C ARG A 277 -7.25 7.69 -15.99
N GLY A 278 -6.56 7.24 -14.95
CA GLY A 278 -6.44 5.81 -14.62
C GLY A 278 -5.32 5.06 -15.34
N ILE A 279 -4.50 5.74 -16.13
CA ILE A 279 -3.39 5.12 -16.85
C ILE A 279 -2.23 4.82 -15.89
N SER A 280 -1.70 3.60 -15.95
CA SER A 280 -0.47 3.22 -15.26
C SER A 280 0.68 3.24 -16.26
N PHE A 281 1.68 4.08 -16.00
CA PHE A 281 2.92 4.12 -16.76
C PHE A 281 3.83 2.93 -16.43
N GLU A 282 3.64 2.30 -15.27
CA GLU A 282 4.41 1.11 -14.85
C GLU A 282 4.38 -0.05 -15.86
N GLU A 283 3.22 -0.36 -16.44
CA GLU A 283 3.13 -1.43 -17.46
C GLU A 283 3.84 -1.07 -18.77
N ILE A 284 3.88 0.22 -19.11
CA ILE A 284 4.54 0.74 -20.31
C ILE A 284 6.05 0.73 -20.10
N ALA A 285 6.51 1.21 -18.94
CA ALA A 285 7.91 1.20 -18.54
C ALA A 285 8.47 -0.23 -18.42
N ARG A 286 7.69 -1.18 -17.90
CA ARG A 286 8.09 -2.59 -17.90
C ARG A 286 8.30 -3.12 -19.32
N ALA A 287 7.39 -2.79 -20.24
CA ALA A 287 7.57 -3.17 -21.64
C ALA A 287 8.83 -2.54 -22.26
N ALA A 288 9.19 -1.30 -21.89
CA ALA A 288 10.43 -0.68 -22.34
C ALA A 288 11.67 -1.39 -21.78
N TYR A 289 11.64 -1.75 -20.50
CA TYR A 289 12.71 -2.49 -19.84
C TYR A 289 12.90 -3.90 -20.44
N ASP A 290 11.81 -4.62 -20.70
CA ASP A 290 11.85 -5.96 -21.32
C ASP A 290 12.45 -5.94 -22.74
N GLU A 291 12.30 -4.82 -23.46
CA GLU A 291 12.92 -4.58 -24.78
C GLU A 291 14.37 -4.05 -24.68
N GLY A 292 14.94 -3.95 -23.46
CA GLY A 292 16.31 -3.50 -23.22
C GLY A 292 16.50 -1.98 -23.19
N ARG A 293 15.41 -1.19 -23.18
CA ARG A 293 15.43 0.28 -23.17
C ARG A 293 15.31 0.83 -21.76
N GLY A 294 16.38 0.68 -20.97
CA GLY A 294 16.40 1.08 -19.55
C GLY A 294 16.21 2.59 -19.33
N GLY A 295 16.77 3.43 -20.21
CA GLY A 295 16.63 4.89 -20.15
C GLY A 295 15.18 5.33 -20.33
N LEU A 296 14.56 4.91 -21.43
CA LEU A 296 13.12 5.12 -21.67
C LEU A 296 12.24 4.60 -20.51
N ALA A 297 12.56 3.43 -19.95
CA ALA A 297 11.80 2.88 -18.82
C ALA A 297 11.85 3.77 -17.58
N ALA A 298 13.02 4.34 -17.26
CA ALA A 298 13.17 5.28 -16.15
C ALA A 298 12.42 6.59 -16.39
N GLU A 299 12.47 7.14 -17.59
CA GLU A 299 11.79 8.38 -17.97
C GLU A 299 10.26 8.23 -17.92
N LEU A 300 9.72 7.15 -18.50
CA LEU A 300 8.28 6.85 -18.44
C LEU A 300 7.79 6.67 -16.99
N LEU A 301 8.64 6.14 -16.11
CA LEU A 301 8.31 5.96 -14.69
C LEU A 301 8.21 7.27 -13.92
N GLU A 302 8.85 8.36 -14.35
CA GLU A 302 8.70 9.67 -13.70
C GLU A 302 7.25 10.16 -13.75
N HIS A 303 6.49 9.70 -14.74
CA HIS A 303 5.07 10.00 -14.93
C HIS A 303 4.11 9.05 -14.19
N GLU A 304 4.60 7.99 -13.50
CA GLU A 304 3.75 7.14 -12.66
C GLU A 304 3.45 7.83 -11.32
N PRO A 305 2.19 8.15 -11.00
CA PRO A 305 1.85 8.87 -9.76
C PRO A 305 1.99 8.01 -8.50
N ARG A 306 2.07 6.69 -8.63
CA ARG A 306 2.11 5.74 -7.51
C ARG A 306 3.54 5.29 -7.22
N ALA A 307 4.13 5.86 -6.19
CA ALA A 307 5.48 5.50 -5.73
C ALA A 307 5.64 3.98 -5.48
N GLY A 308 4.65 3.32 -4.88
CA GLY A 308 4.69 1.87 -4.63
C GLY A 308 4.75 0.99 -5.88
N LYS A 309 4.38 1.52 -7.05
CA LYS A 309 4.58 0.85 -8.35
C LYS A 309 5.88 1.26 -9.03
N GLN A 310 6.24 2.53 -8.89
CA GLN A 310 7.43 3.14 -9.46
C GLN A 310 8.73 2.57 -8.86
N VAL A 311 8.84 2.57 -7.53
CA VAL A 311 10.06 2.22 -6.79
C VAL A 311 10.52 0.77 -7.03
N PRO A 312 9.65 -0.26 -6.97
CA PRO A 312 10.08 -1.63 -7.27
C PRO A 312 10.60 -1.79 -8.71
N LEU A 313 10.04 -1.08 -9.68
CA LEU A 313 10.50 -1.17 -11.06
C LEU A 313 11.84 -0.44 -11.26
N LEU A 314 12.04 0.73 -10.63
CA LEU A 314 13.34 1.43 -10.63
C LEU A 314 14.46 0.55 -10.05
N LEU A 315 14.18 -0.19 -8.98
CA LEU A 315 15.13 -1.14 -8.39
C LEU A 315 15.50 -2.31 -9.33
N ASN A 316 14.57 -2.73 -10.19
CA ASN A 316 14.82 -3.77 -11.20
C ASN A 316 15.62 -3.22 -12.37
N ILE A 317 15.36 -1.97 -12.79
CA ILE A 317 16.10 -1.28 -13.84
C ILE A 317 17.57 -1.05 -13.43
N GLY A 318 17.84 -0.93 -12.12
CA GLY A 318 19.17 -0.66 -11.57
C GLY A 318 19.39 0.78 -11.13
N GLU A 319 18.34 1.61 -11.19
CA GLU A 319 18.36 3.01 -10.78
C GLU A 319 18.09 3.15 -9.27
N GLU A 320 18.98 2.58 -8.46
CA GLU A 320 18.77 2.42 -7.01
C GLU A 320 18.76 3.76 -6.25
N THR A 321 19.54 4.75 -6.72
CA THR A 321 19.56 6.09 -6.13
C THR A 321 18.24 6.82 -6.37
N ILE A 322 17.72 6.75 -7.59
CA ILE A 322 16.43 7.35 -7.96
C ILE A 322 15.30 6.65 -7.22
N ALA A 323 15.36 5.31 -7.11
CA ALA A 323 14.39 4.54 -6.33
C ALA A 323 14.34 4.97 -4.86
N LEU A 324 15.50 5.24 -4.24
CA LEU A 324 15.57 5.72 -2.86
C LEU A 324 15.01 7.14 -2.73
N ASP A 325 15.35 8.04 -3.65
CA ASP A 325 14.82 9.41 -3.64
C ASP A 325 13.29 9.42 -3.80
N LYS A 326 12.75 8.64 -4.74
CA LYS A 326 11.29 8.49 -4.93
C LYS A 326 10.59 7.85 -3.75
N ALA A 327 11.22 6.88 -3.09
CA ALA A 327 10.69 6.32 -1.85
C ALA A 327 10.62 7.38 -0.74
N ILE A 328 11.66 8.20 -0.58
CA ILE A 328 11.69 9.28 0.41
C ILE A 328 10.62 10.35 0.11
N GLU A 329 10.50 10.78 -1.15
CA GLU A 329 9.47 11.73 -1.61
C GLU A 329 8.05 11.23 -1.35
N SER A 330 7.83 9.90 -1.40
CA SER A 330 6.53 9.30 -1.12
C SER A 330 6.09 9.40 0.35
N GLY A 331 7.05 9.58 1.27
CA GLY A 331 6.81 9.56 2.72
C GLY A 331 6.49 8.17 3.30
N ASP A 332 6.47 7.12 2.48
CA ASP A 332 6.23 5.75 2.92
C ASP A 332 7.50 5.14 3.52
N THR A 333 7.52 5.00 4.85
CA THR A 333 8.67 4.48 5.59
C THR A 333 8.96 3.01 5.26
N ASP A 334 7.92 2.22 4.97
CA ASP A 334 8.07 0.81 4.60
C ASP A 334 8.72 0.71 3.22
N LEU A 335 8.33 1.57 2.28
CA LEU A 335 8.91 1.62 0.95
C LEU A 335 10.39 2.08 0.99
N VAL A 336 10.71 3.08 1.82
CA VAL A 336 12.10 3.50 2.04
C VAL A 336 12.92 2.34 2.63
N PHE A 337 12.39 1.68 3.66
CA PHE A 337 13.06 0.54 4.28
C PHE A 337 13.27 -0.62 3.30
N TYR A 338 12.29 -0.91 2.46
CA TYR A 338 12.38 -1.90 1.38
C TYR A 338 13.52 -1.61 0.39
N VAL A 339 13.68 -0.34 -0.02
CA VAL A 339 14.80 0.09 -0.88
C VAL A 339 16.13 -0.09 -0.16
N LEU A 340 16.22 0.34 1.10
CA LEU A 340 17.45 0.23 1.90
C LEU A 340 17.92 -1.22 2.10
N LEU A 341 16.98 -2.14 2.34
CA LEU A 341 17.28 -3.57 2.45
C LEU A 341 17.82 -4.15 1.14
N ASN A 342 17.27 -3.76 0.00
CA ASN A 342 17.77 -4.18 -1.32
C ASN A 342 19.17 -3.61 -1.60
N LEU A 343 19.36 -2.32 -1.33
CA LEU A 343 20.65 -1.64 -1.45
C LEU A 343 21.72 -2.30 -0.58
N LYS A 344 21.44 -2.59 0.70
CA LYS A 344 22.39 -3.23 1.63
C LYS A 344 22.81 -4.63 1.14
N LYS A 345 21.93 -5.36 0.44
CA LYS A 345 22.23 -6.70 -0.10
C LYS A 345 23.08 -6.66 -1.38
N LYS A 346 22.83 -5.69 -2.26
CA LYS A 346 23.49 -5.60 -3.58
C LYS A 346 24.81 -4.83 -3.55
N THR A 347 24.93 -3.82 -2.70
CA THR A 347 26.07 -2.91 -2.68
C THR A 347 27.06 -3.26 -1.57
N GLN A 348 28.33 -2.89 -1.76
CA GLN A 348 29.32 -2.96 -0.69
C GLN A 348 28.99 -1.93 0.40
N LEU A 349 29.34 -2.26 1.65
CA LEU A 349 28.94 -1.48 2.82
C LEU A 349 29.36 -0.01 2.77
N SER A 350 30.56 0.28 2.26
CA SER A 350 31.05 1.66 2.07
C SER A 350 30.25 2.45 1.04
N SER A 351 29.86 1.82 -0.07
CA SER A 351 29.02 2.43 -1.09
C SER A 351 27.61 2.68 -0.55
N PHE A 352 27.07 1.72 0.22
CA PHE A 352 25.78 1.86 0.89
C PHE A 352 25.77 3.09 1.81
N PHE A 353 26.77 3.23 2.68
CA PHE A 353 26.88 4.37 3.59
C PHE A 353 27.00 5.71 2.85
N ARG A 354 27.83 5.77 1.81
CA ARG A 354 27.93 6.98 0.98
C ARG A 354 26.58 7.37 0.35
N THR A 355 25.77 6.40 -0.09
CA THR A 355 24.46 6.66 -0.69
C THR A 355 23.45 7.17 0.33
N ILE A 356 23.44 6.63 1.55
CA ILE A 356 22.47 7.05 2.58
C ILE A 356 22.87 8.34 3.28
N ASN A 357 24.17 8.63 3.47
CA ASN A 357 24.61 9.81 4.25
C ASN A 357 24.15 11.15 3.66
N SER A 358 23.97 11.23 2.34
CA SER A 358 23.41 12.42 1.70
C SER A 358 21.88 12.58 1.91
N ARG A 359 21.23 11.61 2.56
CA ARG A 359 19.76 11.49 2.70
C ARG A 359 19.39 11.27 4.17
N PRO A 360 19.11 12.34 4.94
CA PRO A 360 18.89 12.25 6.38
C PRO A 360 17.80 11.25 6.81
N VAL A 361 16.71 11.15 6.04
CA VAL A 361 15.61 10.20 6.30
C VAL A 361 16.08 8.75 6.17
N ALA A 362 16.86 8.44 5.13
CA ALA A 362 17.42 7.12 4.93
C ALA A 362 18.38 6.75 6.07
N THR A 363 19.29 7.67 6.45
CA THR A 363 20.21 7.47 7.57
C THR A 363 19.46 7.20 8.87
N ALA A 364 18.44 8.01 9.20
CA ALA A 364 17.67 7.84 10.44
C ALA A 364 16.93 6.49 10.50
N ILE A 365 16.41 6.00 9.37
CA ILE A 365 15.76 4.68 9.31
C ILE A 365 16.78 3.55 9.51
N VAL A 366 17.96 3.65 8.88
CA VAL A 366 19.05 2.67 9.10
C VAL A 366 19.48 2.67 10.56
N GLU A 367 19.66 3.85 11.16
CA GLU A 367 20.02 3.99 12.57
C GLU A 367 18.99 3.32 13.47
N SER A 368 17.72 3.70 13.31
CA SER A 368 16.63 3.17 14.14
C SER A 368 16.50 1.65 14.00
N SER A 369 16.67 1.09 12.80
CA SER A 369 16.61 -0.35 12.59
C SER A 369 17.81 -1.09 13.17
N ALA A 370 19.01 -0.51 13.11
CA ALA A 370 20.24 -1.16 13.53
C ALA A 370 20.50 -1.07 15.05
N MET A 371 19.88 -0.12 15.76
CA MET A 371 20.04 0.03 17.21
C MET A 371 19.76 -1.27 18.00
N ASP A 372 18.72 -2.01 17.59
CA ASP A 372 18.33 -3.26 18.27
C ASP A 372 18.95 -4.51 17.63
N GLN A 373 19.29 -4.46 16.34
CA GLN A 373 19.65 -5.65 15.55
C GLN A 373 21.15 -5.79 15.28
N ASP A 374 21.85 -4.67 15.07
CA ASP A 374 23.20 -4.66 14.49
C ASP A 374 24.01 -3.43 14.93
N LYS A 375 24.52 -3.47 16.17
CA LYS A 375 25.36 -2.39 16.73
C LYS A 375 26.72 -2.27 16.03
N GLU A 376 27.21 -3.30 15.33
CA GLU A 376 28.47 -3.22 14.58
C GLU A 376 28.32 -2.35 13.34
N LEU A 377 27.21 -2.51 12.61
CA LEU A 377 26.86 -1.64 11.48
C LEU A 377 26.87 -0.16 11.86
N LEU A 378 26.32 0.18 13.03
CA LEU A 378 26.30 1.56 13.52
C LEU A 378 27.69 2.12 13.79
N LYS A 379 28.62 1.29 14.32
CA LYS A 379 30.01 1.70 14.53
C LYS A 379 30.68 2.04 13.21
N ASP A 380 30.49 1.21 12.20
CA ASP A 380 31.06 1.43 10.87
C ASP A 380 30.45 2.68 10.19
N LEU A 381 29.13 2.87 10.33
CA LEU A 381 28.42 4.06 9.83
C LEU A 381 28.97 5.34 10.45
N TYR A 382 29.03 5.41 11.78
CA TYR A 382 29.53 6.59 12.50
C TYR A 382 31.01 6.86 12.25
N TYR A 383 31.81 5.80 12.05
CA TYR A 383 33.21 5.94 11.70
C TYR A 383 33.40 6.51 10.29
N GLN A 384 32.65 6.04 9.30
CA GLN A 384 32.76 6.54 7.93
C GLN A 384 32.27 7.98 7.76
N ASP A 385 31.28 8.40 8.55
CA ASP A 385 30.71 9.75 8.50
C ASP A 385 31.39 10.76 9.46
N ASP A 386 32.51 10.36 10.11
CA ASP A 386 33.23 11.12 11.14
C ASP A 386 32.35 11.60 12.32
N ARG A 387 31.26 10.87 12.61
CA ARG A 387 30.32 11.14 13.71
C ARG A 387 30.81 10.56 15.03
N ARG A 388 31.93 11.11 15.52
CA ARG A 388 32.63 10.59 16.71
C ARG A 388 31.78 10.60 17.99
N LEU A 389 30.93 11.62 18.15
CA LEU A 389 30.05 11.73 19.32
C LEU A 389 29.04 10.58 19.37
N ASP A 390 28.40 10.26 18.23
CA ASP A 390 27.43 9.18 18.15
C ASP A 390 28.08 7.81 18.37
N GLY A 391 29.26 7.59 17.78
CA GLY A 391 30.07 6.40 18.04
C GLY A 391 30.48 6.24 19.51
N SER A 392 30.79 7.36 20.19
CA SER A 392 31.08 7.37 21.63
C SER A 392 29.85 7.09 22.48
N ASN A 393 28.69 7.65 22.13
CA ASN A 393 27.42 7.41 22.82
C ASN A 393 26.97 5.94 22.69
N LEU A 394 27.22 5.30 21.54
CA LEU A 394 26.96 3.87 21.36
C LEU A 394 27.86 3.00 22.25
N LEU A 395 29.14 3.35 22.40
CA LEU A 395 30.02 2.66 23.35
C LEU A 395 29.61 2.90 24.81
N LEU A 396 29.08 4.10 25.11
CA LEU A 396 28.55 4.41 26.44
C LEU A 396 27.29 3.58 26.74
N SER A 397 26.37 3.41 25.80
CA SER A 397 25.20 2.54 26.01
C SER A 397 25.62 1.08 26.20
N GLU A 398 26.57 0.58 25.42
CA GLU A 398 27.17 -0.76 25.64
C GLU A 398 27.84 -0.89 27.02
N ALA A 399 28.44 0.19 27.55
CA ALA A 399 29.03 0.19 28.88
C ALA A 399 27.98 0.13 30.00
N LEU A 400 26.81 0.72 29.78
CA LEU A 400 25.68 0.69 30.73
C LEU A 400 24.95 -0.66 30.70
N ASP A 401 24.89 -1.31 29.54
CA ASP A 401 24.29 -2.64 29.37
C ASP A 401 25.20 -3.78 29.89
N ALA A 402 26.49 -3.51 30.13
CA ALA A 402 27.45 -4.52 30.57
C ALA A 402 27.13 -5.06 31.97
N SER A 403 27.17 -6.39 32.13
CA SER A 403 26.94 -7.08 33.42
C SER A 403 28.03 -6.83 34.46
N ASP A 404 29.26 -6.63 33.99
CA ASP A 404 30.46 -6.59 34.82
C ASP A 404 31.23 -5.27 34.66
N LEU A 405 31.90 -4.86 35.73
CA LEU A 405 32.67 -3.60 35.80
C LEU A 405 33.84 -3.55 34.83
N GLY A 406 34.50 -4.68 34.58
CA GLY A 406 35.63 -4.77 33.66
C GLY A 406 35.24 -4.36 32.23
N PRO A 407 34.32 -5.10 31.58
CA PRO A 407 33.80 -4.76 30.26
C PRO A 407 33.22 -3.35 30.19
N SER A 408 32.46 -2.91 31.21
CA SER A 408 31.93 -1.54 31.28
C SER A 408 33.05 -0.49 31.24
N THR A 409 34.09 -0.67 32.05
CA THR A 409 35.24 0.25 32.11
C THR A 409 36.02 0.27 30.80
N ASP A 410 36.21 -0.88 30.14
CA ASP A 410 36.88 -0.96 28.84
C ASP A 410 36.11 -0.21 27.76
N LYS A 411 34.78 -0.33 27.73
CA LYS A 411 33.92 0.40 26.79
C LYS A 411 33.96 1.91 27.02
N LEU A 412 33.90 2.36 28.28
CA LEU A 412 34.08 3.78 28.63
C LEU A 412 35.44 4.33 28.19
N LYS A 413 36.50 3.52 28.30
CA LYS A 413 37.84 3.87 27.85
C LYS A 413 37.92 3.99 26.33
N MET A 414 37.25 3.10 25.59
CA MET A 414 37.13 3.19 24.13
C MET A 414 36.34 4.44 23.70
N ALA A 415 35.22 4.73 24.38
CA ALA A 415 34.39 5.92 24.14
C ALA A 415 35.20 7.22 24.32
N ALA A 416 35.96 7.31 25.42
CA ALA A 416 36.84 8.46 25.66
C ALA A 416 37.95 8.59 24.61
N LYS A 417 38.50 7.46 24.14
CA LYS A 417 39.56 7.45 23.11
C LYS A 417 39.06 8.01 21.77
N LEU A 418 37.83 7.68 21.35
CA LEU A 418 37.25 8.21 20.10
C LEU A 418 37.13 9.73 20.10
N LEU A 419 36.84 10.32 21.26
CA LEU A 419 36.62 11.76 21.39
C LEU A 419 37.90 12.55 21.70
N ARG A 420 38.96 11.88 22.19
CA ARG A 420 40.18 12.50 22.71
C ARG A 420 40.88 13.43 21.72
N ASP A 421 40.85 13.09 20.44
CA ASP A 421 41.53 13.86 19.40
C ASP A 421 40.75 15.11 18.98
N SER A 422 39.49 15.26 19.43
CA SER A 422 38.66 16.44 19.18
C SER A 422 38.63 17.36 20.40
N LYS A 423 39.08 18.61 20.21
CA LYS A 423 39.02 19.65 21.26
C LYS A 423 37.59 20.04 21.63
N GLU A 424 36.64 19.87 20.72
CA GLU A 424 35.22 20.16 20.94
C GLU A 424 34.63 19.26 22.04
N TYR A 425 35.06 18.00 22.07
CA TYR A 425 34.51 16.99 22.97
C TYR A 425 35.27 16.83 24.30
N ALA A 426 36.12 17.80 24.66
CA ALA A 426 36.88 17.79 25.91
C ALA A 426 35.99 17.62 27.18
N PRO A 427 34.80 18.25 27.29
CA PRO A 427 33.90 18.03 28.41
C PRO A 427 33.41 16.57 28.51
N GLN A 428 33.05 15.95 27.39
CA GLN A 428 32.57 14.57 27.31
C GLN A 428 33.68 13.58 27.68
N VAL A 429 34.90 13.81 27.20
CA VAL A 429 36.08 13.01 27.59
C VAL A 429 36.31 13.09 29.09
N THR A 430 36.25 14.30 29.67
CA THR A 430 36.42 14.51 31.11
C THR A 430 35.35 13.75 31.90
N ALA A 431 34.09 13.82 31.46
CA ALA A 431 32.98 13.11 32.11
C ALA A 431 33.15 11.57 32.05
N LEU A 432 33.58 11.03 30.91
CA LEU A 432 33.85 9.59 30.75
C LEU A 432 35.03 9.11 31.61
N GLU A 433 36.07 9.92 31.73
CA GLU A 433 37.23 9.62 32.59
C GLU A 433 36.88 9.73 34.08
N GLU A 434 36.06 10.71 34.46
CA GLU A 434 35.50 10.83 35.82
C GLU A 434 34.59 9.64 36.16
N ALA A 435 33.75 9.18 35.24
CA ALA A 435 32.92 8.00 35.44
C ALA A 435 33.76 6.74 35.69
N GLN A 436 34.79 6.49 34.88
CA GLN A 436 35.73 5.38 35.09
C GLN A 436 36.43 5.47 36.45
N LYS A 437 36.84 6.67 36.83
CA LYS A 437 37.48 6.92 38.12
C LYS A 437 36.53 6.64 39.28
N LEU A 438 35.27 7.05 39.18
CA LEU A 438 34.26 6.82 40.21
C LEU A 438 34.01 5.33 40.42
N LEU A 439 33.85 4.56 39.34
CA LEU A 439 33.65 3.11 39.42
C LEU A 439 34.82 2.42 40.15
N ARG A 440 36.08 2.81 39.87
CA ARG A 440 37.25 2.27 40.60
C ARG A 440 37.24 2.61 42.09
N PHE A 441 36.84 3.82 42.45
CA PHE A 441 36.70 4.20 43.86
C PHE A 441 35.60 3.39 44.54
N GLN A 442 34.47 3.20 43.87
CA GLN A 442 33.34 2.43 44.39
C GLN A 442 33.70 0.95 44.56
N GLU A 443 34.33 0.32 43.57
CA GLU A 443 34.82 -1.06 43.66
C GLU A 443 35.77 -1.26 44.85
N ALA A 444 36.70 -0.32 45.07
CA ALA A 444 37.58 -0.35 46.25
C ALA A 444 36.79 -0.18 47.56
N PHE A 445 35.74 0.65 47.59
CA PHE A 445 34.89 0.80 48.76
C PHE A 445 34.04 -0.44 49.03
N GLU A 446 33.51 -1.12 48.01
CA GLU A 446 32.77 -2.37 48.20
C GLU A 446 33.66 -3.44 48.83
N LYS A 447 34.90 -3.56 48.34
CA LYS A 447 35.88 -4.52 48.89
C LYS A 447 36.29 -4.21 50.33
N ASP A 448 36.48 -2.93 50.65
CA ASP A 448 36.94 -2.51 51.98
C ASP A 448 35.83 -2.47 53.04
N LEU A 449 34.59 -2.18 52.63
CA LEU A 449 33.47 -1.89 53.53
C LEU A 449 32.37 -2.96 53.52
N ASP A 450 32.46 -3.94 52.62
CA ASP A 450 31.48 -5.03 52.45
C ASP A 450 30.03 -4.50 52.28
N ASP A 451 29.87 -3.45 51.47
CA ASP A 451 28.59 -2.80 51.18
C ASP A 451 28.57 -2.30 49.73
N ARG A 452 27.40 -2.18 49.11
CA ARG A 452 27.24 -1.83 47.68
C ARG A 452 27.45 -0.34 47.41
N PHE A 453 28.41 0.02 46.58
CA PHE A 453 28.71 1.39 46.17
C PHE A 453 28.66 1.60 44.65
N VAL A 454 28.88 0.54 43.88
CA VAL A 454 29.00 0.61 42.42
C VAL A 454 27.67 1.08 41.80
N GLY A 455 27.77 2.02 40.85
CA GLY A 455 26.62 2.59 40.13
C GLY A 455 25.98 3.80 40.82
N LEU A 456 26.42 4.17 42.03
CA LEU A 456 25.96 5.41 42.67
C LEU A 456 26.59 6.63 41.99
N SER A 457 25.89 7.78 42.02
CA SER A 457 26.52 9.05 41.64
C SER A 457 27.58 9.48 42.67
N VAL A 458 28.44 10.44 42.31
CA VAL A 458 29.43 11.04 43.24
C VAL A 458 28.78 11.51 44.54
N ASN A 459 27.63 12.20 44.45
CA ASN A 459 26.91 12.72 45.60
C ASN A 459 26.30 11.61 46.47
N GLN A 460 25.72 10.58 45.85
CA GLN A 460 25.18 9.42 46.56
C GLN A 460 26.29 8.62 47.25
N THR A 461 27.45 8.48 46.61
CA THR A 461 28.64 7.84 47.16
C THR A 461 29.13 8.57 48.41
N MET A 462 29.30 9.90 48.34
CA MET A 462 29.66 10.72 49.51
C MET A 462 28.61 10.62 50.62
N SER A 463 27.33 10.73 50.29
CA SER A 463 26.23 10.62 51.27
C SER A 463 26.24 9.26 51.99
N LYS A 464 26.43 8.17 51.24
CA LYS A 464 26.51 6.82 51.81
C LYS A 464 27.75 6.65 52.70
N LEU A 465 28.92 7.13 52.27
CA LEU A 465 30.14 7.10 53.08
C LEU A 465 29.98 7.89 54.40
N ILE A 466 29.33 9.05 54.37
CA ILE A 466 29.08 9.87 55.58
C ILE A 466 28.11 9.15 56.52
N ARG A 467 27.04 8.54 55.98
CA ARG A 467 26.10 7.74 56.78
C ARG A 467 26.75 6.52 57.44
N ALA A 468 27.71 5.89 56.76
CA ALA A 468 28.53 4.81 57.31
C ALA A 468 29.61 5.29 58.31
N GLY A 469 29.78 6.60 58.51
CA GLY A 469 30.79 7.16 59.42
C GLY A 469 32.20 7.33 58.82
N HIS A 470 32.37 7.13 57.52
CA HIS A 470 33.64 7.26 56.82
C HIS A 470 33.86 8.67 56.24
N ALA A 471 33.76 9.71 57.10
CA ALA A 471 33.85 11.11 56.68
C ALA A 471 35.16 11.46 55.93
N LYS A 472 36.29 10.88 56.32
CA LYS A 472 37.59 11.08 55.64
C LYS A 472 37.59 10.54 54.20
N ARG A 473 36.93 9.39 53.96
CA ARG A 473 36.79 8.82 52.61
C ARG A 473 35.85 9.68 51.76
N ALA A 474 34.78 10.22 52.34
CA ALA A 474 33.89 11.16 51.66
C ALA A 474 34.60 12.47 51.28
N GLN A 475 35.46 13.02 52.14
CA GLN A 475 36.30 14.18 51.81
C GLN A 475 37.29 13.88 50.67
N LYS A 476 37.86 12.67 50.62
CA LYS A 476 38.71 12.25 49.50
C LYS A 476 37.93 12.24 48.18
N VAL A 477 36.70 11.73 48.17
CA VAL A 477 35.82 11.78 46.99
C VAL A 477 35.52 13.24 46.61
N GLN A 478 35.20 14.11 47.57
CA GLN A 478 34.97 15.53 47.32
C GLN A 478 36.16 16.20 46.61
N SER A 479 37.39 16.01 47.12
CA SER A 479 38.59 16.62 46.54
C SER A 479 38.90 16.07 45.15
N GLU A 480 38.74 14.77 44.96
CA GLU A 480 39.13 14.09 43.73
C GLU A 480 38.22 14.43 42.54
N PHE A 481 36.92 14.60 42.80
CA PHE A 481 35.90 14.98 41.81
C PHE A 481 35.59 16.48 41.82
N LYS A 482 36.41 17.28 42.52
CA LYS A 482 36.29 18.75 42.62
C LYS A 482 34.86 19.22 42.94
N VAL A 483 34.16 18.49 43.82
CA VAL A 483 32.77 18.81 44.14
C VAL A 483 32.72 20.17 44.85
N PRO A 484 31.88 21.12 44.40
CA PRO A 484 31.78 22.43 45.01
C PRO A 484 31.50 22.34 46.51
N GLU A 485 32.14 23.21 47.30
CA GLU A 485 32.00 23.20 48.76
C GLU A 485 30.53 23.27 49.20
N LYS A 486 29.71 24.12 48.56
CA LYS A 486 28.28 24.22 48.85
C LYS A 486 27.56 22.87 48.71
N THR A 487 27.84 22.12 47.64
CA THR A 487 27.23 20.82 47.36
C THR A 487 27.66 19.77 48.38
N TYR A 488 28.94 19.76 48.76
CA TYR A 488 29.44 18.87 49.80
C TYR A 488 28.79 19.14 51.16
N TRP A 489 28.68 20.41 51.55
CA TRP A 489 28.07 20.81 52.83
C TRP A 489 26.58 20.44 52.90
N TRP A 490 25.83 20.62 51.82
CA TRP A 490 24.44 20.14 51.72
C TRP A 490 24.34 18.63 51.82
N THR A 491 25.20 17.90 51.10
CA THR A 491 25.21 16.43 51.10
C THR A 491 25.55 15.89 52.49
N ARG A 492 26.52 16.53 53.17
CA ARG A 492 26.93 16.18 54.53
C ARG A 492 25.84 16.46 55.55
N LEU A 493 25.21 17.63 55.52
CA LEU A 493 24.10 17.97 56.41
C LEU A 493 22.98 16.92 56.32
N ARG A 494 22.48 16.66 55.10
CA ARG A 494 21.40 15.69 54.87
C ARG A 494 21.79 14.27 55.28
N ALA A 495 23.04 13.86 55.01
CA ALA A 495 23.55 12.56 55.42
C ALA A 495 23.60 12.40 56.95
N LEU A 496 24.10 13.41 57.67
CA LEU A 496 24.19 13.39 59.14
C LEU A 496 22.82 13.43 59.81
N VAL A 497 21.90 14.25 59.28
CA VAL A 497 20.51 14.31 59.75
C VAL A 497 19.80 12.97 59.52
N SER A 498 19.95 12.36 58.34
CA SER A 498 19.41 11.03 58.03
C SER A 498 19.97 9.94 58.95
N LYS A 499 21.26 10.01 59.30
CA LYS A 499 21.91 9.12 60.27
C LYS A 499 21.50 9.40 61.72
N ARG A 500 20.88 10.55 62.00
CA ARG A 500 20.63 11.11 63.35
C ARG A 500 21.91 11.26 64.17
N ASP A 501 23.01 11.61 63.51
CA ASP A 501 24.31 11.85 64.16
C ASP A 501 24.38 13.26 64.73
N TRP A 502 23.63 13.46 65.81
CA TRP A 502 23.49 14.76 66.48
C TRP A 502 24.80 15.27 67.06
N ARG A 503 25.71 14.37 67.45
CA ARG A 503 27.02 14.73 68.00
C ARG A 503 27.88 15.44 66.96
N GLU A 504 27.96 14.89 65.76
CA GLU A 504 28.72 15.53 64.68
C GLU A 504 28.07 16.85 64.23
N LEU A 505 26.74 16.94 64.25
CA LEU A 505 26.02 18.20 63.98
C LEU A 505 26.28 19.26 65.06
N GLU A 506 26.32 18.89 66.34
CA GLU A 506 26.72 19.80 67.43
C GLU A 506 28.17 20.28 67.26
N ASP A 507 29.08 19.43 66.81
CA ASP A 507 30.45 19.85 66.53
C ASP A 507 30.53 20.82 65.34
N LEU A 508 29.71 20.62 64.31
CA LEU A 508 29.59 21.58 63.19
C LEU A 508 29.08 22.94 63.66
N SER A 509 28.31 23.00 64.76
CA SER A 509 27.88 24.27 65.35
C SER A 509 29.05 25.11 65.89
N LYS A 510 30.22 24.51 66.17
CA LYS A 510 31.43 25.23 66.62
C LYS A 510 32.19 25.91 65.48
N VAL A 511 31.94 25.52 64.23
CA VAL A 511 32.62 26.11 63.05
C VAL A 511 32.09 27.52 62.78
N ARG A 512 32.97 28.49 62.48
CA ARG A 512 32.57 29.90 62.36
C ARG A 512 31.76 30.24 61.11
N LYS A 513 32.11 29.65 59.96
CA LYS A 513 31.48 29.94 58.66
C LYS A 513 30.99 28.66 58.00
N SER A 514 29.85 28.76 57.31
CA SER A 514 29.26 27.69 56.49
C SER A 514 29.06 28.22 55.06
N PRO A 515 29.55 27.52 54.02
CA PRO A 515 29.34 27.92 52.62
C PRO A 515 27.87 27.97 52.19
N ILE A 516 26.99 27.28 52.91
CA ILE A 516 25.53 27.25 52.67
C ILE A 516 24.74 28.11 53.66
N GLY A 517 25.42 28.83 54.56
CA GLY A 517 24.79 29.48 55.70
C GLY A 517 24.41 28.50 56.82
N TRP A 518 23.80 29.03 57.88
CA TRP A 518 23.40 28.25 59.06
C TRP A 518 21.88 27.99 59.12
N GLU A 519 21.10 28.70 58.32
CA GLU A 519 19.66 28.51 58.21
C GLU A 519 19.28 27.11 57.69
N PRO A 520 19.94 26.57 56.63
CA PRO A 520 19.71 25.18 56.22
C PRO A 520 19.89 24.15 57.33
N PHE A 521 20.89 24.35 58.20
CA PHE A 521 21.15 23.46 59.34
C PHE A 521 19.99 23.48 60.32
N PHE A 522 19.46 24.67 60.63
CA PHE A 522 18.28 24.80 61.47
C PHE A 522 17.07 24.03 60.87
N ASN A 523 16.73 24.29 59.60
CA ASN A 523 15.54 23.75 58.94
C ASN A 523 15.58 22.21 58.79
N GLU A 524 16.72 21.64 58.41
CA GLU A 524 16.85 20.18 58.26
C GLU A 524 16.84 19.46 59.62
N ILE A 525 17.46 20.05 60.67
CA ILE A 525 17.53 19.45 62.00
C ILE A 525 16.18 19.53 62.73
N ILE A 526 15.48 20.67 62.64
CA ILE A 526 14.14 20.83 63.22
C ILE A 526 13.13 19.93 62.51
N GLY A 527 13.23 19.78 61.18
CA GLY A 527 12.41 18.85 60.41
C GLY A 527 12.58 17.39 60.83
N ALA A 528 13.77 17.02 61.32
CA ALA A 528 14.05 15.71 61.89
C ALA A 528 13.70 15.60 63.40
N GLY A 529 13.14 16.64 64.00
CA GLY A 529 12.55 16.64 65.35
C GLY A 529 13.50 16.98 66.51
N ASN A 530 14.77 17.35 66.24
CA ASN A 530 15.71 17.67 67.31
C ASN A 530 15.80 19.19 67.57
N THR A 531 14.88 19.69 68.41
CA THR A 531 14.80 21.11 68.80
C THR A 531 16.05 21.60 69.54
N LYS A 532 16.72 20.73 70.31
CA LYS A 532 17.90 21.10 71.11
C LYS A 532 19.10 21.44 70.24
N VAL A 533 19.36 20.62 69.22
CA VAL A 533 20.49 20.84 68.29
C VAL A 533 20.16 21.94 67.29
N ALA A 534 18.92 22.01 66.79
CA ALA A 534 18.49 23.09 65.90
C ALA A 534 18.71 24.48 66.52
N ALA A 535 18.39 24.62 67.81
CA ALA A 535 18.57 25.86 68.57
C ALA A 535 20.01 26.39 68.59
N LEU A 536 21.04 25.54 68.42
CA LEU A 536 22.45 25.97 68.39
C LEU A 536 22.80 26.81 67.16
N PHE A 537 22.03 26.68 66.07
CA PHE A 537 22.29 27.34 64.81
C PHE A 537 21.57 28.69 64.66
N ILE A 538 20.52 28.96 65.46
CA ILE A 538 19.73 30.20 65.39
C ILE A 538 20.58 31.46 65.61
N PRO A 539 21.44 31.55 66.65
CA PRO A 539 22.30 32.74 66.86
C PRO A 539 23.29 32.97 65.72
N LYS A 540 23.59 31.93 64.93
CA LYS A 540 24.57 31.98 63.85
C LYS A 540 23.95 32.43 62.52
N CYS A 541 22.62 32.52 62.44
CA CYS A 541 21.90 32.99 61.26
C CYS A 541 21.89 34.54 61.21
N THR A 542 23.07 35.15 61.17
CA THR A 542 23.24 36.62 61.24
C THR A 542 22.71 37.37 60.01
N ALA A 543 22.42 36.65 58.92
CA ALA A 543 21.80 37.21 57.72
C ALA A 543 20.27 37.37 57.86
N LEU A 544 19.65 36.71 58.84
CA LEU A 544 18.20 36.77 59.07
C LEU A 544 17.82 37.94 59.98
N THR A 545 16.61 38.46 59.76
CA THR A 545 16.02 39.49 60.59
C THR A 545 15.78 38.96 62.01
N SER A 546 15.67 39.89 62.97
CA SER A 546 15.35 39.50 64.35
C SER A 546 13.96 38.87 64.47
N ALA A 547 13.02 39.21 63.58
CA ALA A 547 11.69 38.62 63.55
C ALA A 547 11.75 37.14 63.15
N GLU A 548 12.48 36.81 62.07
CA GLU A 548 12.68 35.42 61.61
C GLU A 548 13.40 34.57 62.66
N ARG A 549 14.44 35.10 63.32
CA ARG A 549 15.11 34.40 64.42
C ARG A 549 14.18 34.16 65.62
N THR A 550 13.28 35.10 65.90
CA THR A 550 12.26 34.95 66.96
C THR A 550 11.32 33.80 66.62
N GLU A 551 10.85 33.71 65.38
CA GLU A 551 10.03 32.59 64.89
C GLU A 551 10.77 31.24 64.98
N MET A 552 12.07 31.21 64.64
CA MET A 552 12.90 29.99 64.78
C MET A 552 13.01 29.52 66.24
N TRP A 553 13.14 30.44 67.20
CA TRP A 553 13.14 30.11 68.63
C TRP A 553 11.80 29.55 69.11
N VAL A 554 10.68 30.11 68.60
CA VAL A 554 9.33 29.61 68.87
C VAL A 554 9.16 28.20 68.31
N LYS A 555 9.61 27.93 67.08
CA LYS A 555 9.59 26.58 66.47
C LYS A 555 10.41 25.55 67.27
N CYS A 556 11.44 25.97 68.00
CA CYS A 556 12.18 25.12 68.93
C CYS A 556 11.52 24.95 70.31
N GLY A 557 10.37 25.58 70.57
CA GLY A 557 9.71 25.59 71.88
C GLY A 557 10.43 26.43 72.94
N MET A 558 11.37 27.29 72.55
CA MET A 558 12.18 28.09 73.48
C MET A 558 11.67 29.54 73.56
N ILE A 559 10.48 29.72 74.14
CA ILE A 559 9.79 31.03 74.21
C ILE A 559 10.60 32.07 74.99
N ALA A 560 11.33 31.68 76.04
CA ALA A 560 12.19 32.60 76.80
C ALA A 560 13.29 33.22 75.92
N LYS A 561 13.93 32.42 75.07
CA LYS A 561 14.98 32.89 74.14
C LYS A 561 14.39 33.70 72.98
N ALA A 562 13.19 33.34 72.52
CA ALA A 562 12.45 34.15 71.55
C ALA A 562 12.17 35.56 72.11
N GLY A 563 11.76 35.64 73.39
CA GLY A 563 11.54 36.92 74.09
C GLY A 563 12.81 37.76 74.26
N GLU A 564 13.94 37.13 74.60
CA GLU A 564 15.24 37.82 74.66
C GLU A 564 15.65 38.41 73.30
N GLU A 565 15.40 37.70 72.20
CA GLU A 565 15.73 38.16 70.86
C GLU A 565 14.78 39.29 70.38
N ALA A 566 13.48 39.19 70.68
CA ALA A 566 12.51 40.25 70.42
C ALA A 566 12.80 41.53 71.24
N LEU A 567 13.26 41.37 72.49
CA LEU A 567 13.68 42.47 73.36
C LEU A 567 14.91 43.19 72.80
N LYS A 568 15.92 42.46 72.32
CA LYS A 568 17.10 43.05 71.68
C LYS A 568 16.74 43.88 70.43
N ALA A 569 15.70 43.47 69.70
CA ALA A 569 15.21 44.19 68.53
C ALA A 569 14.20 45.31 68.82
N LYS A 570 13.86 45.56 70.10
CA LYS A 570 12.86 46.55 70.54
C LYS A 570 11.48 46.38 69.88
N ASN A 571 11.11 45.16 69.49
CA ASN A 571 9.82 44.88 68.87
C ASN A 571 8.76 44.61 69.95
N ARG A 572 7.95 45.63 70.28
CA ARG A 572 6.92 45.55 71.34
C ARG A 572 5.79 44.60 71.00
N ASP A 573 5.34 44.59 69.74
CA ASP A 573 4.21 43.76 69.30
C ASP A 573 4.55 42.26 69.40
N ALA A 574 5.75 41.88 68.96
CA ALA A 574 6.24 40.49 69.09
C ALA A 574 6.39 40.04 70.56
N LEU A 575 6.75 40.95 71.47
CA LEU A 575 6.85 40.63 72.91
C LEU A 575 5.47 40.39 73.55
N GLU A 576 4.45 41.13 73.13
CA GLU A 576 3.07 40.92 73.59
C GLU A 576 2.50 39.60 73.09
N GLU A 577 2.78 39.23 71.83
CA GLU A 577 2.38 37.95 71.24
C GLU A 577 3.06 36.75 71.92
N LEU A 578 4.37 36.82 72.15
CA LEU A 578 5.12 35.78 72.89
C LEU A 578 4.64 35.65 74.34
N ARG A 579 4.25 36.76 74.99
CA ARG A 579 3.68 36.75 76.35
C ARG A 579 2.31 36.09 76.41
N ALA A 580 1.49 36.23 75.37
CA ALA A 580 0.22 35.52 75.24
C ALA A 580 0.44 34.02 74.99
N GLN A 581 1.43 33.65 74.18
CA GLN A 581 1.81 32.25 73.94
C GLN A 581 2.42 31.56 75.17
N ALA A 582 3.22 32.25 75.99
CA ALA A 582 3.82 31.71 77.21
C ALA A 582 2.81 31.46 78.35
N ARG A 583 1.58 32.00 78.24
CA ARG A 583 0.49 31.85 79.21
C ARG A 583 -0.46 30.69 78.86
N ARG A 584 -0.33 30.10 77.67
CA ARG A 584 -0.96 28.82 77.28
C ARG A 584 0.01 27.70 77.57
#